data_AF-A0A6A4S742-F1
#
_entry.id   AF-A0A6A4S742-F1
#
_cell.length_a   1.000
_cell.length_b   1.000
_cell.length_c   1.000
_cell.angle_alpha   90.00
_cell.angle_beta   90.00
_cell.angle_gamma   90.00
#
_symmetry.space_group_name_H-M   'P 1'
#
loop_
_entity.id
_entity.type
_entity.pdbx_description
1 polymer ?
#
loop_
_entity_poly.entity_id
_entity_poly.type
_entity_poly.pdbx_seq_one_letter_code
_entity_poly.pdbx_strand_id
1 'polypeptide(L)'
;MNRRVGFCSHHGAASAADDDDGDDEESWSWSRSSENKRRKNSRIRKKSRSRSRSGIQIQVQVQIQIQIQIQVQVQVQVQKALSIAFTKWSDVSPLTFTEVTEGNATADITIGFYTFNHTDCWWSPLHPCFDGLNGELAHAFLPPRGEIHFDNHEFWILGKSRFSWKQGVWLNDLVQVAAHEIGHALGLWHSRDPQALMHPNATYTGQRNVAQDDVWGVQRLYGCLDKKRVCDPWARLGFCERRKTFMKKNCPQRCDLCYEPLEAVTTPTPSPANVKIKMVPRGKVVGFRCGTKNPRSPPKVSWYKDGEQIRTSVPGYVVMKDRDLRIVANEFNEGVYTCRIHRRGDVVSANSWAIRLKPEQPGSWSGPVQQLRT
;
A
#
# COMPACT_ATOMS: atom_id res chain seq x y z
N MET A 1 -0.20 18.80 -26.72
CA MET A 1 0.02 17.37 -27.00
C MET A 1 -0.38 16.55 -25.77
N ASN A 2 -1.18 15.49 -25.97
CA ASN A 2 -1.62 14.60 -24.89
C ASN A 2 -0.43 13.87 -24.25
N ARG A 3 -0.40 13.82 -22.91
CA ARG A 3 0.49 12.95 -22.11
C ARG A 3 0.34 11.51 -22.64
N ARG A 4 1.40 10.91 -23.21
CA ARG A 4 1.50 9.46 -23.33
C ARG A 4 2.15 8.93 -22.04
N VAL A 5 1.63 7.80 -21.59
CA VAL A 5 1.74 7.28 -20.23
C VAL A 5 2.84 6.22 -20.22
N GLY A 6 3.90 6.46 -19.46
CA GLY A 6 4.80 5.38 -19.08
C GLY A 6 4.20 4.64 -17.90
N PHE A 7 3.93 3.35 -18.08
CA PHE A 7 3.45 2.47 -17.02
C PHE A 7 4.65 1.70 -16.45
N CYS A 8 4.66 1.50 -15.12
CA CYS A 8 5.54 0.51 -14.50
C CYS A 8 4.76 -0.83 -14.54
N SER A 9 5.29 -1.86 -15.20
CA SER A 9 4.59 -3.16 -15.30
C SER A 9 5.05 -4.11 -14.19
N HIS A 10 4.16 -4.99 -13.75
CA HIS A 10 4.46 -6.06 -12.80
C HIS A 10 3.79 -7.37 -13.21
N HIS A 11 4.51 -8.48 -13.09
CA HIS A 11 3.98 -9.83 -13.32
C HIS A 11 3.94 -10.65 -12.03
N GLY A 12 2.72 -10.92 -11.57
CA GLY A 12 2.38 -11.79 -10.43
C GLY A 12 1.02 -11.38 -9.85
N ALA A 13 0.32 -12.29 -9.19
CA ALA A 13 -1.11 -12.18 -8.93
C ALA A 13 -1.47 -11.23 -7.76
N ALA A 14 -2.45 -10.35 -7.99
CA ALA A 14 -3.03 -9.49 -6.96
C ALA A 14 -4.33 -10.06 -6.38
N SER A 15 -4.38 -10.17 -5.05
CA SER A 15 -5.60 -10.27 -4.24
C SER A 15 -5.68 -9.03 -3.34
N ALA A 16 -6.91 -8.66 -3.00
CA ALA A 16 -7.38 -7.28 -2.84
C ALA A 16 -7.41 -6.71 -1.40
N ALA A 17 -7.70 -5.39 -1.38
CA ALA A 17 -8.39 -4.58 -0.37
C ALA A 17 -7.53 -4.16 0.84
N ASP A 18 -7.23 -2.86 0.99
CA ASP A 18 -8.05 -1.69 1.35
C ASP A 18 -8.21 -1.56 2.88
N ASP A 19 -7.96 -0.35 3.39
CA ASP A 19 -8.71 0.40 4.42
C ASP A 19 -7.81 1.12 5.42
N ASP A 20 -8.07 2.41 5.68
CA ASP A 20 -8.07 2.94 7.05
C ASP A 20 -8.79 4.29 7.18
N ASP A 21 -9.04 4.58 8.44
CA ASP A 21 -9.66 5.71 9.08
C ASP A 21 -8.80 6.99 9.12
N GLY A 22 -9.45 8.05 9.58
CA GLY A 22 -8.87 9.20 10.28
C GLY A 22 -9.95 9.77 11.20
N ASP A 23 -9.71 10.64 12.17
CA ASP A 23 -8.49 11.31 12.66
C ASP A 23 -8.93 12.24 13.84
N ASP A 24 -7.97 13.03 14.37
CA ASP A 24 -8.14 14.37 15.00
C ASP A 24 -8.51 14.47 16.51
N GLU A 25 -8.09 15.46 17.34
CA GLU A 25 -7.06 16.53 17.36
C GLU A 25 -7.09 17.23 18.77
N GLU A 26 -6.27 18.30 18.94
CA GLU A 26 -6.36 19.49 19.83
C GLU A 26 -5.59 19.61 21.18
N SER A 27 -4.47 20.36 21.15
CA SER A 27 -4.22 21.81 21.46
C SER A 27 -4.43 22.52 22.84
N TRP A 28 -3.59 23.57 23.02
CA TRP A 28 -3.59 24.78 23.92
C TRP A 28 -3.04 24.64 25.39
N SER A 29 -2.34 25.58 26.06
CA SER A 29 -1.81 26.95 25.85
C SER A 29 -0.85 27.41 27.02
N TRP A 30 -0.44 28.69 27.01
CA TRP A 30 0.70 29.43 27.64
C TRP A 30 0.77 29.67 29.17
N SER A 31 1.97 30.01 29.72
CA SER A 31 2.28 31.27 30.48
C SER A 31 3.71 31.43 31.06
N ARG A 32 4.13 32.70 31.22
CA ARG A 32 5.44 33.28 31.64
C ARG A 32 5.72 33.24 33.16
N SER A 33 6.99 33.26 33.60
CA SER A 33 7.61 34.38 34.37
C SER A 33 9.05 34.04 34.85
N SER A 34 9.86 35.09 34.98
CA SER A 34 11.28 35.19 35.32
C SER A 34 11.50 35.57 36.78
N GLU A 35 12.48 34.98 37.49
CA GLU A 35 13.22 35.71 38.54
C GLU A 35 14.52 35.03 39.00
N ASN A 36 15.43 35.88 39.46
CA ASN A 36 16.87 35.72 39.61
C ASN A 36 17.24 35.58 41.10
N LYS A 37 18.09 34.62 41.51
CA LYS A 37 18.79 34.67 42.82
C LYS A 37 20.01 33.74 42.88
N ARG A 38 21.19 34.36 42.94
CA ARG A 38 22.49 33.76 43.31
C ARG A 38 22.52 33.40 44.81
N ARG A 39 22.99 32.21 45.17
CA ARG A 39 23.91 31.97 46.32
C ARG A 39 24.54 30.56 46.28
N LYS A 40 25.75 30.50 46.86
CA LYS A 40 26.85 29.53 46.65
C LYS A 40 26.71 28.20 47.42
N ASN A 41 27.46 27.21 46.93
CA ASN A 41 28.10 26.06 47.60
C ASN A 41 27.24 24.96 48.23
N SER A 42 27.25 23.77 47.61
CA SER A 42 27.98 22.60 48.15
C SER A 42 27.90 21.41 47.19
N ARG A 43 29.05 20.75 46.98
CA ARG A 43 29.20 19.52 46.20
C ARG A 43 28.47 18.38 46.90
N ILE A 44 27.38 17.91 46.31
CA ILE A 44 26.90 16.52 46.48
C ILE A 44 26.63 15.97 45.09
N ARG A 45 27.54 15.13 44.61
CA ARG A 45 27.37 14.32 43.39
C ARG A 45 26.19 13.36 43.61
N LYS A 46 24.97 13.80 43.32
CA LYS A 46 23.87 12.88 43.03
C LYS A 46 24.14 12.32 41.63
N LYS A 47 24.73 11.11 41.61
CA LYS A 47 24.90 10.30 40.40
C LYS A 47 23.49 9.92 39.93
N SER A 48 22.87 10.81 39.14
CA SER A 48 21.70 10.50 38.34
C SER A 48 22.14 9.39 37.38
N ARG A 49 21.84 8.15 37.76
CA ARG A 49 22.05 6.98 36.94
C ARG A 49 20.98 7.04 35.86
N SER A 50 21.25 7.86 34.85
CA SER A 50 20.56 7.78 33.56
C SER A 50 20.76 6.36 33.05
N ARG A 51 19.74 5.53 33.29
CA ARG A 51 19.61 4.23 32.67
C ARG A 51 19.29 4.53 31.21
N SER A 52 20.35 4.71 30.42
CA SER A 52 20.24 4.63 28.97
C SER A 52 19.64 3.26 28.68
N ARG A 53 18.35 3.24 28.37
CA ARG A 53 17.69 2.08 27.79
C ARG A 53 18.23 1.99 26.37
N SER A 54 19.35 1.31 26.21
CA SER A 54 19.80 0.78 24.93
C SER A 54 18.78 -0.29 24.50
N GLY A 55 17.65 0.16 23.95
CA GLY A 55 16.75 -0.69 23.20
C GLY A 55 17.50 -1.08 21.94
N ILE A 56 17.94 -2.33 21.87
CA ILE A 56 18.51 -2.87 20.64
C ILE A 56 17.31 -3.13 19.73
N GLN A 57 17.10 -2.22 18.80
CA GLN A 57 16.11 -2.34 17.73
C GLN A 57 16.59 -3.48 16.84
N ILE A 58 15.80 -4.54 16.70
CA ILE A 58 16.05 -5.58 15.71
C ILE A 58 15.82 -4.87 14.37
N GLN A 59 16.88 -4.57 13.64
CA GLN A 59 16.82 -3.97 12.32
C GLN A 59 17.03 -5.09 11.30
N VAL A 60 16.18 -5.15 10.29
CA VAL A 60 16.40 -6.06 9.16
C VAL A 60 17.35 -5.33 8.22
N GLN A 61 18.54 -5.88 8.00
CA GLN A 61 19.51 -5.33 7.06
C GLN A 61 19.26 -5.93 5.67
N VAL A 62 19.15 -5.04 4.69
CA VAL A 62 18.99 -5.37 3.26
C VAL A 62 20.25 -4.87 2.54
N GLN A 63 20.95 -5.79 1.89
CA GLN A 63 22.15 -5.54 1.09
C GLN A 63 21.75 -5.12 -0.33
N ILE A 64 22.36 -4.06 -0.84
CA ILE A 64 22.04 -3.51 -2.17
C ILE A 64 23.29 -3.48 -3.02
N GLN A 65 23.18 -3.92 -4.27
CA GLN A 65 24.26 -3.77 -5.26
C GLN A 65 23.76 -2.95 -6.45
N ILE A 66 24.55 -1.95 -6.84
CA ILE A 66 24.24 -1.06 -7.97
C ILE A 66 25.18 -1.38 -9.13
N GLN A 67 24.62 -1.82 -10.26
CA GLN A 67 25.36 -2.09 -11.50
C GLN A 67 25.00 -1.04 -12.55
N ILE A 68 25.82 0.00 -12.68
CA ILE A 68 25.60 1.03 -13.71
C ILE A 68 26.54 0.79 -14.89
N GLN A 69 25.98 0.45 -16.05
CA GLN A 69 26.75 0.06 -17.23
C GLN A 69 27.05 1.20 -18.24
N ILE A 70 26.56 2.45 -18.07
CA ILE A 70 26.82 3.55 -19.05
C ILE A 70 27.01 4.96 -18.43
N GLN A 71 27.85 5.79 -19.12
CA GLN A 71 28.23 7.22 -18.99
C GLN A 71 28.46 7.80 -17.57
N VAL A 72 29.74 8.06 -17.29
CA VAL A 72 30.36 8.52 -16.04
C VAL A 72 29.76 9.81 -15.44
N GLN A 73 29.07 10.66 -16.21
CA GLN A 73 28.48 11.91 -15.70
C GLN A 73 27.19 11.74 -14.88
N VAL A 74 26.61 10.53 -14.84
CA VAL A 74 25.28 10.26 -14.24
C VAL A 74 25.36 9.57 -12.87
N GLN A 75 26.51 8.98 -12.50
CA GLN A 75 26.71 8.14 -11.32
C GLN A 75 26.36 8.82 -9.99
N VAL A 76 26.90 10.03 -9.75
CA VAL A 76 26.70 10.76 -8.48
C VAL A 76 25.23 11.16 -8.30
N GLN A 77 24.54 11.50 -9.39
CA GLN A 77 23.12 11.85 -9.32
C GLN A 77 22.25 10.61 -9.07
N VAL A 78 22.61 9.46 -9.64
CA VAL A 78 21.92 8.18 -9.42
C VAL A 78 22.08 7.70 -7.99
N GLN A 79 23.29 7.63 -7.45
CA GLN A 79 23.51 7.21 -6.06
C GLN A 79 22.75 8.10 -5.07
N LYS A 80 22.77 9.43 -5.30
CA LYS A 80 22.00 10.37 -4.50
C LYS A 80 20.49 10.12 -4.63
N ALA A 81 19.98 9.86 -5.84
CA ALA A 81 18.56 9.57 -6.04
C ALA A 81 18.12 8.31 -5.30
N LEU A 82 18.88 7.22 -5.47
CA LEU A 82 18.64 5.93 -4.84
C LEU A 82 18.72 6.03 -3.32
N SER A 83 19.72 6.74 -2.79
CA SER A 83 19.83 6.99 -1.34
C SER A 83 18.58 7.68 -0.79
N ILE A 84 18.06 8.70 -1.48
CA ILE A 84 16.80 9.37 -1.07
C ILE A 84 15.61 8.40 -1.17
N ALA A 85 15.56 7.57 -2.21
CA ALA A 85 14.47 6.61 -2.42
C ALA A 85 14.45 5.50 -1.35
N PHE A 86 15.61 4.93 -1.00
CA PHE A 86 15.72 3.96 0.10
C PHE A 86 15.40 4.59 1.46
N THR A 87 15.81 5.85 1.68
CA THR A 87 15.52 6.58 2.92
C THR A 87 14.01 6.66 3.17
N LYS A 88 13.22 6.88 2.11
CA LYS A 88 11.75 6.92 2.21
C LYS A 88 11.15 5.65 2.82
N TRP A 89 11.71 4.47 2.51
CA TRP A 89 11.25 3.20 3.03
C TRP A 89 11.83 2.87 4.41
N SER A 90 13.09 3.22 4.68
CA SER A 90 13.68 3.03 6.01
C SER A 90 13.07 3.96 7.07
N ASP A 91 12.56 5.13 6.69
CA ASP A 91 11.93 6.07 7.60
C ASP A 91 10.60 5.53 8.19
N VAL A 92 9.93 4.64 7.45
CA VAL A 92 8.58 4.13 7.80
C VAL A 92 8.56 2.64 8.16
N SER A 93 9.72 1.99 8.17
CA SER A 93 9.88 0.55 8.43
C SER A 93 11.10 0.29 9.32
N PRO A 94 11.24 -0.91 9.93
CA PRO A 94 12.46 -1.26 10.67
C PRO A 94 13.61 -1.73 9.75
N LEU A 95 13.45 -1.61 8.43
CA LEU A 95 14.46 -1.97 7.45
C LEU A 95 15.62 -0.98 7.46
N THR A 96 16.80 -1.50 7.18
CA THR A 96 18.02 -0.71 6.98
C THR A 96 18.69 -1.17 5.71
N PHE A 97 19.19 -0.22 4.93
CA PHE A 97 19.70 -0.45 3.59
C PHE A 97 21.20 -0.16 3.57
N THR A 98 21.99 -1.09 3.06
CA THR A 98 23.45 -0.93 2.94
C THR A 98 23.88 -1.23 1.51
N GLU A 99 24.51 -0.24 0.88
CA GLU A 99 25.16 -0.43 -0.42
C GLU A 99 26.42 -1.30 -0.25
N VAL A 100 26.54 -2.32 -1.09
CA VAL A 100 27.68 -3.21 -1.15
C VAL A 100 28.47 -2.90 -2.42
N THR A 101 29.72 -2.51 -2.25
CA THR A 101 30.61 -2.08 -3.34
C THR A 101 31.51 -3.19 -3.87
N GLU A 102 31.50 -4.37 -3.23
CA GLU A 102 32.33 -5.51 -3.63
C GLU A 102 31.64 -6.30 -4.75
N GLY A 103 32.30 -6.41 -5.91
CA GLY A 103 31.69 -6.98 -7.13
C GLY A 103 31.29 -8.46 -7.06
N ASN A 104 31.75 -9.21 -6.04
CA ASN A 104 31.43 -10.63 -5.82
C ASN A 104 30.48 -10.86 -4.63
N ALA A 105 30.01 -9.80 -3.97
CA ALA A 105 29.10 -9.96 -2.85
C ALA A 105 27.67 -10.26 -3.34
N THR A 106 26.97 -11.14 -2.64
CA THR A 106 25.53 -11.35 -2.85
C THR A 106 24.76 -10.19 -2.22
N ALA A 107 23.89 -9.54 -2.98
CA ALA A 107 22.97 -8.53 -2.49
C ALA A 107 21.53 -9.04 -2.52
N ASP A 108 20.71 -8.56 -1.58
CA ASP A 108 19.27 -8.84 -1.54
C ASP A 108 18.51 -8.09 -2.63
N ILE A 109 18.98 -6.87 -2.97
CA ILE A 109 18.44 -6.07 -4.06
C ILE A 109 19.54 -5.67 -5.04
N THR A 110 19.39 -6.03 -6.31
CA THR A 110 20.29 -5.60 -7.38
C THR A 110 19.62 -4.58 -8.28
N ILE A 111 20.28 -3.45 -8.52
CA ILE A 111 19.76 -2.34 -9.33
C ILE A 111 20.62 -2.17 -10.58
N GLY A 112 19.99 -2.10 -11.75
CA GLY A 112 20.68 -1.86 -13.01
C GLY A 112 19.94 -0.94 -13.97
N PHE A 113 20.70 -0.30 -14.85
CA PHE A 113 20.20 0.53 -15.94
C PHE A 113 20.49 -0.18 -17.26
N TYR A 114 19.45 -0.47 -18.04
CA TYR A 114 19.55 -1.28 -19.23
C TYR A 114 18.81 -0.68 -20.42
N THR A 115 19.20 -1.08 -21.61
CA THR A 115 18.59 -0.67 -22.89
C THR A 115 17.81 -1.84 -23.48
N PHE A 116 16.60 -1.62 -24.01
CA PHE A 116 15.81 -2.60 -24.78
C PHE A 116 15.89 -4.05 -24.23
N ASN A 117 16.70 -4.89 -24.87
CA ASN A 117 16.97 -6.26 -24.46
C ASN A 117 18.01 -6.29 -23.33
N HIS A 118 17.62 -6.85 -22.20
CA HIS A 118 18.46 -6.94 -21.03
C HIS A 118 18.22 -8.23 -20.26
N THR A 119 19.30 -8.77 -19.68
CA THR A 119 19.29 -10.01 -18.89
C THR A 119 18.57 -11.17 -19.62
N ASP A 120 17.48 -11.72 -19.07
CA ASP A 120 16.70 -12.83 -19.63
C ASP A 120 15.42 -12.41 -20.37
N CYS A 121 15.20 -11.11 -20.62
CA CYS A 121 13.89 -10.59 -21.08
C CYS A 121 13.41 -11.16 -22.42
N TRP A 122 14.32 -11.52 -23.35
CA TRP A 122 13.92 -12.10 -24.64
C TRP A 122 13.34 -13.52 -24.52
N TRP A 123 13.77 -14.27 -23.50
CA TRP A 123 13.44 -15.69 -23.34
C TRP A 123 12.47 -15.93 -22.18
N SER A 124 12.18 -14.89 -21.39
CA SER A 124 11.32 -14.97 -20.21
C SER A 124 10.04 -14.15 -20.44
N PRO A 125 8.87 -14.80 -20.57
CA PRO A 125 7.60 -14.10 -20.77
C PRO A 125 7.15 -13.30 -19.53
N LEU A 126 7.81 -13.50 -18.39
CA LEU A 126 7.57 -12.77 -17.14
C LEU A 126 8.55 -11.61 -16.93
N HIS A 127 9.51 -11.43 -17.85
CA HIS A 127 10.48 -10.35 -17.85
C HIS A 127 10.32 -9.53 -19.13
N PRO A 128 9.54 -8.44 -19.11
CA PRO A 128 9.39 -7.59 -20.28
C PRO A 128 10.71 -6.92 -20.64
N CYS A 129 11.00 -6.82 -21.94
CA CYS A 129 12.09 -5.97 -22.42
C CYS A 129 11.60 -4.51 -22.49
N PHE A 130 12.52 -3.56 -22.32
CA PHE A 130 12.18 -2.14 -22.45
C PHE A 130 11.82 -1.76 -23.89
N ASP A 131 10.97 -0.74 -24.02
CA ASP A 131 10.41 -0.25 -25.28
C ASP A 131 11.03 1.07 -25.77
N GLY A 132 11.94 1.66 -24.98
CA GLY A 132 12.66 2.88 -25.32
C GLY A 132 11.91 4.14 -24.86
N LEU A 133 12.05 5.25 -25.61
CA LEU A 133 11.62 6.57 -25.14
C LEU A 133 10.11 6.72 -24.90
N ASN A 134 9.76 7.24 -23.72
CA ASN A 134 8.43 7.60 -23.21
C ASN A 134 7.49 6.41 -22.97
N GLY A 135 8.05 5.22 -22.76
CA GLY A 135 7.35 3.98 -22.52
C GLY A 135 7.50 3.50 -21.08
N GLU A 136 7.86 2.24 -20.91
CA GLU A 136 8.14 1.66 -19.59
C GLU A 136 9.39 2.28 -18.98
N LEU A 137 9.21 2.96 -17.84
CA LEU A 137 10.31 3.70 -17.20
C LEU A 137 11.26 2.77 -16.44
N ALA A 138 10.69 1.79 -15.76
CA ALA A 138 11.38 0.83 -14.92
C ALA A 138 10.43 -0.33 -14.60
N HIS A 139 11.02 -1.44 -14.13
CA HIS A 139 10.29 -2.52 -13.49
C HIS A 139 11.13 -3.14 -12.39
N ALA A 140 10.45 -3.84 -11.49
CA ALA A 140 11.07 -4.58 -10.40
C ALA A 140 10.52 -5.99 -10.30
N PHE A 141 11.27 -6.84 -9.61
CA PHE A 141 10.86 -8.19 -9.26
C PHE A 141 10.67 -8.27 -7.74
N LEU A 142 9.53 -8.82 -7.34
CA LEU A 142 9.24 -9.09 -5.94
C LEU A 142 10.28 -10.04 -5.32
N PRO A 143 10.43 -10.05 -3.98
CA PRO A 143 11.18 -11.07 -3.28
C PRO A 143 10.75 -12.49 -3.67
N PRO A 144 11.68 -13.45 -3.79
CA PRO A 144 13.10 -13.37 -3.41
C PRO A 144 14.04 -12.90 -4.54
N ARG A 145 13.54 -12.55 -5.74
CA ARG A 145 14.41 -12.19 -6.87
C ARG A 145 15.09 -10.83 -6.67
N GLY A 146 14.34 -9.82 -6.19
CA GLY A 146 14.92 -8.57 -5.70
C GLY A 146 15.69 -7.77 -6.76
N GLU A 147 15.24 -7.77 -8.01
CA GLU A 147 15.90 -7.05 -9.10
C GLU A 147 15.11 -5.78 -9.45
N ILE A 148 15.80 -4.66 -9.70
CA ILE A 148 15.20 -3.40 -10.17
C ILE A 148 15.93 -2.94 -11.43
N HIS A 149 15.20 -2.81 -12.53
CA HIS A 149 15.72 -2.39 -13.83
C HIS A 149 15.12 -1.04 -14.22
N PHE A 150 15.98 -0.10 -14.64
CA PHE A 150 15.58 1.20 -15.19
C PHE A 150 15.88 1.24 -16.70
N ASP A 151 14.98 1.81 -17.50
CA ASP A 151 15.25 2.03 -18.92
C ASP A 151 16.27 3.16 -19.09
N ASN A 152 17.39 2.83 -19.71
CA ASN A 152 18.49 3.75 -19.97
C ASN A 152 18.28 4.60 -21.24
N HIS A 153 17.18 4.41 -21.98
CA HIS A 153 16.75 5.37 -23.00
C HIS A 153 16.02 6.57 -22.39
N GLU A 154 15.49 6.44 -21.19
CA GLU A 154 14.79 7.51 -20.50
C GLU A 154 15.74 8.57 -19.96
N PHE A 155 15.25 9.81 -19.89
CA PHE A 155 16.04 10.92 -19.36
C PHE A 155 15.76 11.11 -17.87
N TRP A 156 16.71 10.70 -17.04
CA TRP A 156 16.62 10.76 -15.59
C TRP A 156 17.11 12.08 -15.02
N ILE A 157 16.37 12.65 -14.07
CA ILE A 157 16.75 13.86 -13.34
C ILE A 157 16.52 13.71 -11.83
N LEU A 158 17.26 14.52 -11.06
CA LEU A 158 16.97 14.78 -9.66
C LEU A 158 15.94 15.91 -9.54
N GLY A 159 14.68 15.57 -9.28
CA GLY A 159 13.59 16.52 -9.08
C GLY A 159 12.38 16.21 -9.96
N LYS A 160 11.30 16.98 -9.73
CA LYS A 160 9.99 16.68 -10.31
C LYS A 160 10.02 16.51 -11.84
N SER A 161 9.36 15.46 -12.32
CA SER A 161 9.23 15.15 -13.73
C SER A 161 8.68 16.32 -14.53
N ARG A 162 9.27 16.61 -15.69
CA ARG A 162 8.90 17.75 -16.53
C ARG A 162 9.29 17.55 -17.99
N PHE A 163 8.53 18.16 -18.90
CA PHE A 163 8.88 18.16 -20.32
C PHE A 163 9.98 19.19 -20.62
N SER A 164 11.00 18.78 -21.38
CA SER A 164 12.08 19.65 -21.85
C SER A 164 11.80 20.10 -23.28
N TRP A 165 11.25 21.30 -23.47
CA TRP A 165 10.94 21.84 -24.81
C TRP A 165 12.17 21.99 -25.71
N LYS A 166 13.35 22.20 -25.12
CA LYS A 166 14.62 22.31 -25.87
C LYS A 166 15.06 20.97 -26.46
N GLN A 167 14.80 19.88 -25.75
CA GLN A 167 15.23 18.53 -26.13
C GLN A 167 14.10 17.70 -26.75
N GLY A 168 12.83 18.13 -26.58
CA GLY A 168 11.66 17.41 -27.05
C GLY A 168 11.35 16.12 -26.27
N VAL A 169 11.87 15.98 -25.04
CA VAL A 169 11.79 14.75 -24.24
C VAL A 169 11.22 15.01 -22.85
N TRP A 170 10.63 13.99 -22.24
CA TRP A 170 10.28 14.00 -20.83
C TRP A 170 11.53 13.75 -19.98
N LEU A 171 11.68 14.53 -18.91
CA LEU A 171 12.68 14.30 -17.87
C LEU A 171 11.94 13.68 -16.67
N ASN A 172 12.37 12.50 -16.24
CA ASN A 172 11.70 11.67 -15.24
C ASN A 172 12.41 11.80 -13.88
N ASP A 173 11.65 11.98 -12.80
CA ASP A 173 12.17 12.04 -11.43
C ASP A 173 12.65 10.67 -10.97
N LEU A 174 13.97 10.45 -10.99
CA LEU A 174 14.55 9.17 -10.61
C LEU A 174 14.23 8.78 -9.16
N VAL A 175 14.09 9.75 -8.25
CA VAL A 175 13.73 9.45 -6.85
C VAL A 175 12.32 8.89 -6.77
N GLN A 176 11.39 9.43 -7.55
CA GLN A 176 10.00 9.01 -7.55
C GLN A 176 9.88 7.57 -8.08
N VAL A 177 10.43 7.33 -9.28
CA VAL A 177 10.34 6.00 -9.93
C VAL A 177 11.12 4.97 -9.11
N ALA A 178 12.33 5.29 -8.65
CA ALA A 178 13.08 4.35 -7.82
C ALA A 178 12.36 4.03 -6.50
N ALA A 179 11.72 5.00 -5.85
CA ALA A 179 10.98 4.71 -4.62
C ALA A 179 9.78 3.80 -4.88
N HIS A 180 9.10 3.92 -6.03
CA HIS A 180 8.04 3.00 -6.45
C HIS A 180 8.59 1.57 -6.66
N GLU A 181 9.63 1.43 -7.47
CA GLU A 181 10.24 0.12 -7.75
C GLU A 181 10.85 -0.54 -6.51
N ILE A 182 11.42 0.24 -5.59
CA ILE A 182 11.89 -0.30 -4.30
C ILE A 182 10.71 -0.86 -3.50
N GLY A 183 9.54 -0.23 -3.53
CA GLY A 183 8.35 -0.79 -2.85
C GLY A 183 8.01 -2.18 -3.37
N HIS A 184 8.11 -2.39 -4.67
CA HIS A 184 7.97 -3.70 -5.29
C HIS A 184 9.08 -4.68 -4.89
N ALA A 185 10.35 -4.27 -4.92
CA ALA A 185 11.46 -5.09 -4.43
C ALA A 185 11.32 -5.44 -2.93
N LEU A 186 10.55 -4.68 -2.17
CA LEU A 186 10.15 -4.95 -0.78
C LEU A 186 8.86 -5.79 -0.66
N GLY A 187 8.25 -6.23 -1.76
CA GLY A 187 7.07 -7.09 -1.74
C GLY A 187 5.71 -6.37 -1.81
N LEU A 188 5.70 -5.05 -2.02
CA LEU A 188 4.45 -4.30 -2.20
C LEU A 188 3.89 -4.48 -3.61
N TRP A 189 2.56 -4.54 -3.71
CA TRP A 189 1.83 -4.48 -4.95
C TRP A 189 1.37 -3.06 -5.25
N HIS A 190 0.89 -2.85 -6.48
CA HIS A 190 0.26 -1.59 -6.84
C HIS A 190 -0.92 -1.25 -5.92
N SER A 191 -0.93 -0.02 -5.42
CA SER A 191 -2.05 0.55 -4.69
C SER A 191 -3.14 1.05 -5.63
N ARG A 192 -4.39 1.03 -5.14
CA ARG A 192 -5.54 1.67 -5.80
C ARG A 192 -5.76 3.11 -5.33
N ASP A 193 -5.10 3.53 -4.26
CA ASP A 193 -5.15 4.91 -3.79
C ASP A 193 -4.40 5.81 -4.78
N PRO A 194 -5.06 6.78 -5.46
CA PRO A 194 -4.40 7.68 -6.39
C PRO A 194 -3.34 8.59 -5.73
N GLN A 195 -3.33 8.68 -4.40
CA GLN A 195 -2.33 9.40 -3.61
C GLN A 195 -1.16 8.52 -3.15
N ALA A 196 -1.21 7.21 -3.37
CA ALA A 196 -0.13 6.30 -3.02
C ALA A 196 1.06 6.43 -3.97
N LEU A 197 2.27 6.31 -3.41
CA LEU A 197 3.49 6.19 -4.20
C LEU A 197 3.45 4.89 -5.03
N MET A 198 2.90 3.80 -4.47
CA MET A 198 2.71 2.53 -5.17
C MET A 198 1.54 2.52 -6.16
N HIS A 199 0.89 3.66 -6.42
CA HIS A 199 -0.14 3.72 -7.46
C HIS A 199 0.49 3.56 -8.87
N PRO A 200 -0.10 2.80 -9.81
CA PRO A 200 0.48 2.54 -11.14
C PRO A 200 0.67 3.81 -11.98
N ASN A 201 -0.08 4.88 -11.66
CA ASN A 201 0.04 6.19 -12.30
C ASN A 201 0.70 7.26 -11.41
N ALA A 202 1.48 6.88 -10.39
CA ALA A 202 2.08 7.84 -9.45
C ALA A 202 2.94 8.90 -10.15
N THR A 203 3.63 8.54 -11.22
CA THR A 203 4.39 9.46 -12.09
C THR A 203 3.50 10.53 -12.73
N TYR A 204 2.28 10.17 -13.12
CA TYR A 204 1.29 11.08 -13.69
C TYR A 204 0.71 12.05 -12.65
N THR A 205 0.39 11.54 -11.45
CA THR A 205 -0.16 12.34 -10.35
C THR A 205 0.92 13.18 -9.66
N GLY A 206 2.19 12.93 -9.98
CA GLY A 206 3.34 13.62 -9.37
C GLY A 206 3.55 13.21 -7.91
N GLN A 207 3.02 12.05 -7.51
CA GLN A 207 3.11 11.56 -6.15
C GLN A 207 4.52 11.10 -5.84
N ARG A 208 5.23 11.89 -5.03
CA ARG A 208 6.64 11.66 -4.72
C ARG A 208 6.86 11.11 -3.30
N ASN A 209 5.85 11.18 -2.44
CA ASN A 209 5.96 10.81 -1.04
C ASN A 209 5.24 9.49 -0.78
N VAL A 210 5.78 8.72 0.15
CA VAL A 210 5.14 7.52 0.69
C VAL A 210 3.85 7.99 1.38
N ALA A 211 2.71 7.51 0.89
CA ALA A 211 1.41 7.77 1.46
C ALA A 211 1.09 6.77 2.57
N GLN A 212 -0.01 7.00 3.26
CA GLN A 212 -0.38 6.18 4.40
C GLN A 212 -0.65 4.72 4.00
N ASP A 213 -1.27 4.48 2.84
CA ASP A 213 -1.48 3.13 2.29
C ASP A 213 -0.15 2.38 2.07
N ASP A 214 0.86 3.07 1.52
CA ASP A 214 2.21 2.52 1.34
C ASP A 214 2.85 2.15 2.70
N VAL A 215 2.64 2.99 3.74
CA VAL A 215 3.15 2.76 5.10
C VAL A 215 2.51 1.52 5.72
N TRP A 216 1.19 1.37 5.64
CA TRP A 216 0.53 0.16 6.15
C TRP A 216 0.99 -1.09 5.40
N GLY A 217 1.13 -1.00 4.08
CA GLY A 217 1.65 -2.08 3.25
C GLY A 217 3.01 -2.58 3.74
N VAL A 218 4.00 -1.68 3.87
CA VAL A 218 5.36 -2.08 4.29
C VAL A 218 5.41 -2.52 5.75
N GLN A 219 4.62 -1.91 6.64
CA GLN A 219 4.55 -2.32 8.04
C GLN A 219 3.85 -3.67 8.22
N ARG A 220 2.94 -4.04 7.31
CA ARG A 220 2.34 -5.37 7.28
C ARG A 220 3.30 -6.45 6.80
N LEU A 221 4.38 -6.08 6.14
CA LEU A 221 5.44 -7.03 5.77
C LEU A 221 6.55 -7.07 6.83
N TYR A 222 6.97 -5.91 7.34
CA TYR A 222 8.20 -5.80 8.15
C TYR A 222 8.03 -5.13 9.51
N GLY A 223 6.90 -4.48 9.78
CA GLY A 223 6.69 -3.67 10.98
C GLY A 223 6.45 -4.46 12.27
N CYS A 224 6.07 -5.74 12.16
CA CYS A 224 5.83 -6.57 13.32
C CYS A 224 7.09 -7.26 13.82
N LEU A 225 7.73 -6.65 14.83
CA LEU A 225 8.92 -7.20 15.49
C LEU A 225 8.73 -7.30 17.01
N ASP A 226 9.37 -8.32 17.58
CA ASP A 226 9.49 -8.45 19.02
C ASP A 226 10.32 -7.32 19.63
N LYS A 227 9.73 -6.63 20.60
CA LYS A 227 10.38 -5.52 21.32
C LYS A 227 11.26 -6.00 22.48
N LYS A 228 11.14 -7.27 22.86
CA LYS A 228 11.87 -7.87 23.99
C LYS A 228 12.64 -9.11 23.54
N ARG A 229 13.90 -9.20 23.96
CA ARG A 229 14.73 -10.40 23.71
C ARG A 229 14.23 -11.67 24.41
N VAL A 230 13.38 -11.51 25.42
CA VAL A 230 12.81 -12.59 26.23
C VAL A 230 11.46 -13.10 25.71
N CYS A 231 11.08 -12.71 24.48
CA CYS A 231 9.85 -13.17 23.86
C CYS A 231 9.81 -14.69 23.64
N ASP A 232 10.93 -15.30 23.22
CA ASP A 232 11.04 -16.76 23.07
C ASP A 232 10.74 -17.53 24.37
N PRO A 233 11.44 -17.24 25.50
CA PRO A 233 11.11 -17.88 26.77
C PRO A 233 9.67 -17.64 27.23
N TRP A 234 9.13 -16.43 27.09
CA TRP A 234 7.75 -16.13 27.49
C TRP A 234 6.72 -16.88 26.66
N ALA A 235 6.92 -16.98 25.35
CA ALA A 235 6.05 -17.75 24.46
C ALA A 235 6.02 -19.22 24.87
N ARG A 236 7.19 -19.84 25.14
CA ARG A 236 7.28 -21.24 25.61
C ARG A 236 6.62 -21.49 26.96
N LEU A 237 6.52 -20.47 27.81
CA LEU A 237 5.81 -20.52 29.10
C LEU A 237 4.29 -20.31 28.96
N GLY A 238 3.76 -20.25 27.73
CA GLY A 238 2.33 -20.08 27.44
C GLY A 238 1.82 -18.65 27.66
N PHE A 239 2.69 -17.65 27.55
CA PHE A 239 2.28 -16.26 27.74
C PHE A 239 1.49 -15.72 26.55
N CYS A 240 1.62 -16.33 25.37
CA CYS A 240 0.86 -15.96 24.19
C CYS A 240 -0.66 -16.08 24.44
N GLU A 241 -1.08 -17.15 25.11
CA GLU A 241 -2.48 -17.41 25.46
C GLU A 241 -2.85 -16.72 26.78
N ARG A 242 -2.05 -16.92 27.83
CA ARG A 242 -2.39 -16.46 29.19
C ARG A 242 -2.25 -14.95 29.38
N ARG A 243 -1.41 -14.31 28.56
CA ARG A 243 -1.09 -12.88 28.64
C ARG A 243 -1.06 -12.25 27.24
N LYS A 244 -2.04 -12.62 26.42
CA LYS A 244 -2.20 -12.19 25.03
C LYS A 244 -2.00 -10.70 24.80
N THR A 245 -2.64 -9.82 25.58
CA THR A 245 -2.50 -8.35 25.44
C THR A 245 -1.07 -7.86 25.75
N PHE A 246 -0.41 -8.43 26.75
CA PHE A 246 0.97 -8.12 27.09
C PHE A 246 1.93 -8.59 25.98
N MET A 247 1.71 -9.80 25.46
CA MET A 247 2.51 -10.34 24.37
C MET A 247 2.26 -9.58 23.06
N LYS A 248 1.02 -9.19 22.73
CA LYS A 248 0.73 -8.34 21.55
C LYS A 248 1.52 -7.02 21.56
N LYS A 249 1.71 -6.43 22.75
CA LYS A 249 2.45 -5.16 22.87
C LYS A 249 3.97 -5.32 22.78
N ASN A 250 4.51 -6.44 23.27
CA ASN A 250 5.96 -6.61 23.51
C ASN A 250 6.62 -7.67 22.63
N CYS A 251 5.86 -8.68 22.22
CA CYS A 251 6.29 -9.88 21.53
C CYS A 251 5.26 -10.31 20.45
N PRO A 252 4.79 -9.38 19.59
CA PRO A 252 3.73 -9.70 18.65
C PRO A 252 4.18 -10.70 17.58
N GLN A 253 5.47 -10.70 17.22
CA GLN A 253 6.01 -11.61 16.21
C GLN A 253 6.08 -13.03 16.75
N ARG A 254 6.57 -13.24 17.98
CA ARG A 254 6.74 -14.60 18.52
C ARG A 254 5.45 -15.33 18.84
N CYS A 255 4.38 -14.57 19.11
CA CYS A 255 3.07 -15.11 19.44
C CYS A 255 2.09 -15.06 18.26
N ASP A 256 2.55 -14.74 17.05
CA ASP A 256 1.70 -14.59 15.85
C ASP A 256 0.55 -13.59 16.02
N LEU A 257 0.76 -12.54 16.83
CA LEU A 257 -0.23 -11.51 17.16
C LEU A 257 -0.13 -10.27 16.25
N CYS A 258 0.75 -10.31 15.25
CA CYS A 258 1.03 -9.22 14.30
C CYS A 258 -0.18 -8.78 13.49
N TYR A 259 -0.95 -9.76 13.03
CA TYR A 259 -2.03 -9.58 12.06
C TYR A 259 -3.31 -10.24 12.55
N GLU A 260 -3.47 -10.37 13.86
CA GLU A 260 -4.79 -10.68 14.40
C GLU A 260 -5.75 -9.62 13.84
N PRO A 261 -6.75 -10.03 13.04
CA PRO A 261 -7.84 -9.14 12.70
C PRO A 261 -8.28 -8.51 14.02
N LEU A 262 -8.54 -7.21 14.06
CA LEU A 262 -9.37 -6.65 15.12
C LEU A 262 -10.53 -7.63 15.21
N GLU A 263 -10.65 -8.38 16.31
CA GLU A 263 -11.77 -9.28 16.50
C GLU A 263 -12.96 -8.40 16.14
N ALA A 264 -13.60 -8.73 15.00
CA ALA A 264 -14.70 -7.96 14.46
C ALA A 264 -15.52 -7.66 15.70
N VAL A 265 -15.75 -6.38 16.00
CA VAL A 265 -16.45 -5.99 17.21
C VAL A 265 -17.82 -6.64 17.10
N THR A 266 -17.90 -7.89 17.53
CA THR A 266 -19.09 -8.64 17.82
C THR A 266 -19.53 -8.06 19.15
N THR A 267 -19.83 -6.75 19.14
CA THR A 267 -21.16 -6.38 19.57
C THR A 267 -22.08 -7.33 18.83
N PRO A 268 -22.77 -8.25 19.53
CA PRO A 268 -23.91 -8.92 18.95
C PRO A 268 -24.98 -7.83 18.75
N THR A 269 -24.81 -7.02 17.71
CA THR A 269 -25.91 -6.26 17.17
C THR A 269 -26.67 -7.29 16.34
N PRO A 270 -27.90 -7.65 16.73
CA PRO A 270 -28.67 -8.63 15.99
C PRO A 270 -28.74 -8.19 14.53
N SER A 271 -28.32 -9.09 13.64
CA SER A 271 -28.44 -8.94 12.20
C SER A 271 -29.88 -8.50 11.90
N PRO A 272 -30.12 -7.44 11.11
CA PRO A 272 -31.48 -7.10 10.72
C PRO A 272 -32.07 -8.31 10.00
N ALA A 273 -33.20 -8.80 10.50
CA ALA A 273 -33.77 -10.13 10.21
C ALA A 273 -34.17 -10.40 8.75
N ASN A 274 -33.87 -9.50 7.80
CA ASN A 274 -34.34 -9.57 6.42
C ASN A 274 -33.24 -9.13 5.41
N VAL A 275 -32.14 -9.89 5.30
CA VAL A 275 -31.16 -9.69 4.22
C VAL A 275 -31.65 -10.37 2.95
N LYS A 276 -31.90 -9.60 1.89
CA LYS A 276 -32.35 -10.17 0.59
C LYS A 276 -31.15 -10.63 -0.23
N ILE A 277 -31.01 -11.94 -0.43
CA ILE A 277 -29.96 -12.52 -1.28
C ILE A 277 -30.35 -12.39 -2.75
N LYS A 278 -29.44 -11.91 -3.59
CA LYS A 278 -29.62 -11.78 -5.04
C LYS A 278 -28.42 -12.39 -5.78
N MET A 279 -28.68 -13.47 -6.51
CA MET A 279 -27.71 -14.11 -7.39
C MET A 279 -27.66 -13.37 -8.73
N VAL A 280 -26.50 -12.85 -9.12
CA VAL A 280 -26.35 -11.98 -10.30
C VAL A 280 -25.28 -12.54 -11.24
N PRO A 281 -25.53 -12.60 -12.56
CA PRO A 281 -24.48 -12.94 -13.53
C PRO A 281 -23.34 -11.90 -13.51
N ARG A 282 -22.12 -12.37 -13.72
CA ARG A 282 -20.93 -11.52 -13.86
C ARG A 282 -21.13 -10.44 -14.93
N GLY A 283 -20.63 -9.23 -14.67
CA GLY A 283 -20.72 -8.06 -15.53
C GLY A 283 -22.06 -7.33 -15.55
N LYS A 284 -23.11 -7.83 -14.87
CA LYS A 284 -24.41 -7.15 -14.83
C LYS A 284 -24.43 -6.00 -13.81
N VAL A 285 -25.00 -4.86 -14.20
CA VAL A 285 -25.18 -3.72 -13.31
C VAL A 285 -26.41 -3.93 -12.42
N VAL A 286 -26.23 -3.78 -11.11
CA VAL A 286 -27.29 -3.86 -10.10
C VAL A 286 -27.49 -2.49 -9.49
N GLY A 287 -28.73 -1.98 -9.55
CA GLY A 287 -29.12 -0.75 -8.89
C GLY A 287 -29.89 -1.01 -7.60
N PHE A 288 -29.54 -0.29 -6.55
CA PHE A 288 -30.26 -0.21 -5.29
C PHE A 288 -30.74 1.23 -5.09
N ARG A 289 -31.96 1.36 -4.59
CA ARG A 289 -32.53 2.65 -4.21
C ARG A 289 -32.84 2.62 -2.74
N CYS A 290 -32.35 3.61 -2.02
CA CYS A 290 -32.67 3.75 -0.62
C CYS A 290 -33.60 4.93 -0.34
N GLY A 291 -34.65 4.68 0.45
CA GLY A 291 -35.59 5.71 0.85
C GLY A 291 -36.95 5.13 1.26
N THR A 292 -37.71 5.93 1.99
CA THR A 292 -39.10 5.63 2.33
C THR A 292 -40.03 6.06 1.19
N LYS A 293 -41.20 5.40 1.04
CA LYS A 293 -42.21 5.77 0.03
C LYS A 293 -42.76 7.20 0.17
N ASN A 294 -42.48 7.90 1.28
CA ASN A 294 -43.06 9.20 1.60
C ASN A 294 -42.11 10.36 1.20
N PRO A 295 -42.55 11.37 0.42
CA PRO A 295 -41.67 12.33 -0.27
C PRO A 295 -41.36 13.64 0.47
N ARG A 296 -41.83 13.86 1.72
CA ARG A 296 -41.84 15.20 2.35
C ARG A 296 -40.50 15.78 2.82
N SER A 297 -39.39 15.04 2.70
CA SER A 297 -38.01 15.57 2.73
C SER A 297 -37.04 14.40 2.53
N PRO A 298 -36.07 14.45 1.60
CA PRO A 298 -35.14 13.34 1.40
C PRO A 298 -34.25 13.19 2.63
N PRO A 299 -34.25 12.03 3.32
CA PRO A 299 -33.38 11.81 4.45
C PRO A 299 -31.91 11.67 4.01
N LYS A 300 -30.96 11.98 4.90
CA LYS A 300 -29.54 11.73 4.66
C LYS A 300 -29.32 10.22 4.63
N VAL A 301 -28.71 9.70 3.56
CA VAL A 301 -28.50 8.27 3.36
C VAL A 301 -27.00 7.96 3.39
N SER A 302 -26.64 6.83 3.99
CA SER A 302 -25.30 6.26 3.93
C SER A 302 -25.37 4.80 3.49
N TRP A 303 -24.48 4.42 2.58
CA TRP A 303 -24.33 3.05 2.08
C TRP A 303 -23.13 2.37 2.73
N TYR A 304 -23.27 1.07 2.98
CA TYR A 304 -22.21 0.23 3.53
C TYR A 304 -22.08 -1.04 2.69
N LYS A 305 -20.85 -1.54 2.52
CA LYS A 305 -20.54 -2.87 1.98
C LYS A 305 -19.84 -3.67 3.07
N ASP A 306 -20.39 -4.83 3.42
CA ASP A 306 -19.82 -5.74 4.43
C ASP A 306 -19.55 -5.11 5.81
N GLY A 307 -20.25 -4.01 6.12
CA GLY A 307 -20.11 -3.27 7.38
C GLY A 307 -19.30 -1.97 7.26
N GLU A 308 -18.55 -1.79 6.17
CA GLU A 308 -17.71 -0.63 5.90
C GLU A 308 -18.46 0.43 5.06
N GLN A 309 -18.26 1.72 5.33
CA GLN A 309 -19.05 2.77 4.69
C GLN A 309 -18.50 3.14 3.31
N ILE A 310 -19.34 3.04 2.28
CA ILE A 310 -18.99 3.53 0.93
C ILE A 310 -19.06 5.06 0.96
N ARG A 311 -17.90 5.74 0.93
CA ARG A 311 -17.81 7.21 1.01
C ARG A 311 -17.73 7.89 -0.35
N THR A 312 -17.13 7.24 -1.35
CA THR A 312 -16.88 7.80 -2.69
C THR A 312 -17.39 6.88 -3.80
N SER A 313 -17.67 7.46 -4.97
CA SER A 313 -17.95 6.66 -6.16
C SER A 313 -16.64 6.22 -6.81
N VAL A 314 -16.55 4.94 -7.19
CA VAL A 314 -15.47 4.37 -7.98
C VAL A 314 -15.96 4.19 -9.42
N PRO A 315 -15.51 5.02 -10.38
CA PRO A 315 -15.95 4.93 -11.77
C PRO A 315 -15.80 3.52 -12.33
N GLY A 316 -16.88 2.95 -12.87
CA GLY A 316 -16.90 1.61 -13.46
C GLY A 316 -17.22 0.45 -12.51
N TYR A 317 -17.22 0.66 -11.18
CA TYR A 317 -17.43 -0.41 -10.21
C TYR A 317 -18.59 -0.14 -9.25
N VAL A 318 -18.57 1.02 -8.59
CA VAL A 318 -19.57 1.43 -7.59
C VAL A 318 -19.88 2.91 -7.80
N VAL A 319 -21.11 3.22 -8.24
CA VAL A 319 -21.55 4.59 -8.51
C VAL A 319 -22.65 4.97 -7.52
N MET A 320 -22.36 5.95 -6.68
CA MET A 320 -23.34 6.56 -5.78
C MET A 320 -23.82 7.87 -6.36
N LYS A 321 -25.15 7.99 -6.51
CA LYS A 321 -25.80 9.25 -6.88
C LYS A 321 -27.00 9.48 -5.99
N ASP A 322 -26.91 10.51 -5.15
CA ASP A 322 -27.90 10.89 -4.16
C ASP A 322 -28.23 9.76 -3.16
N ARG A 323 -29.25 8.96 -3.48
CA ARG A 323 -29.79 7.86 -2.67
C ARG A 323 -29.71 6.50 -3.38
N ASP A 324 -29.24 6.50 -4.62
CA ASP A 324 -29.14 5.33 -5.46
C ASP A 324 -27.67 4.85 -5.48
N LEU A 325 -27.49 3.54 -5.31
CA LEU A 325 -26.20 2.85 -5.44
C LEU A 325 -26.27 1.94 -6.66
N ARG A 326 -25.28 2.02 -7.56
CA ARG A 326 -25.15 1.11 -8.69
C ARG A 326 -23.83 0.38 -8.60
N ILE A 327 -23.85 -0.94 -8.73
CA ILE A 327 -22.64 -1.77 -8.74
C ILE A 327 -22.59 -2.63 -9.99
N VAL A 328 -21.40 -3.01 -10.43
CA VAL A 328 -21.21 -4.07 -11.44
C VAL A 328 -20.97 -5.39 -10.73
N ALA A 329 -21.76 -6.43 -11.00
CA ALA A 329 -21.56 -7.74 -10.38
C ALA A 329 -20.25 -8.38 -10.85
N ASN A 330 -19.28 -8.51 -9.95
CA ASN A 330 -17.99 -9.19 -10.14
C ASN A 330 -17.53 -9.68 -8.75
N GLU A 331 -16.40 -10.36 -8.69
CA GLU A 331 -15.86 -10.96 -7.46
C GLU A 331 -15.58 -9.92 -6.38
N PHE A 332 -15.18 -8.71 -6.78
CA PHE A 332 -14.90 -7.61 -5.87
C PHE A 332 -16.16 -7.00 -5.25
N ASN A 333 -17.27 -7.04 -5.99
CA ASN A 333 -18.55 -6.43 -5.61
C ASN A 333 -19.54 -7.43 -5.00
N GLU A 334 -19.14 -8.69 -4.78
CA GLU A 334 -19.88 -9.59 -3.88
C GLU A 334 -19.82 -9.08 -2.44
N GLY A 335 -20.89 -9.31 -1.69
CA GLY A 335 -20.99 -8.83 -0.30
C GLY A 335 -22.39 -8.38 0.09
N VAL A 336 -22.51 -7.92 1.33
CA VAL A 336 -23.76 -7.41 1.91
C VAL A 336 -23.78 -5.89 1.85
N TYR A 337 -24.65 -5.35 1.01
CA TYR A 337 -24.89 -3.92 0.89
C TYR A 337 -26.00 -3.50 1.83
N THR A 338 -25.70 -2.57 2.73
CA THR A 338 -26.66 -2.04 3.69
C THR A 338 -26.86 -0.56 3.46
N CYS A 339 -28.11 -0.14 3.26
CA CYS A 339 -28.46 1.26 3.33
C CYS A 339 -28.93 1.61 4.75
N ARG A 340 -28.42 2.72 5.31
CA ARG A 340 -28.95 3.35 6.53
C ARG A 340 -29.51 4.74 6.23
N ILE A 341 -30.72 4.98 6.74
CA ILE A 341 -31.45 6.25 6.61
C ILE A 341 -31.31 7.03 7.91
N HIS A 342 -30.82 8.27 7.84
CA HIS A 342 -30.60 9.16 8.98
C HIS A 342 -31.63 10.28 9.04
N ARG A 343 -32.14 10.57 10.24
CA ARG A 343 -33.02 11.72 10.51
C ARG A 343 -32.65 12.34 11.85
N ARG A 344 -32.32 13.64 11.86
CA ARG A 344 -31.88 14.38 13.06
C ARG A 344 -30.69 13.73 13.80
N GLY A 345 -29.84 12.99 13.09
CA GLY A 345 -28.67 12.31 13.66
C GLY A 345 -28.88 10.82 13.95
N ASP A 346 -30.13 10.36 14.03
CA ASP A 346 -30.45 8.96 14.36
C ASP A 346 -30.71 8.11 13.11
N VAL A 347 -30.32 6.84 13.18
CA VAL A 347 -30.63 5.83 12.15
C VAL A 347 -32.07 5.36 12.33
N VAL A 348 -32.93 5.73 11.39
CA VAL A 348 -34.38 5.45 11.47
C VAL A 348 -34.78 4.17 10.74
N SER A 349 -33.97 3.71 9.79
CA SER A 349 -34.24 2.51 9.01
C SER A 349 -32.96 1.98 8.35
N ALA A 350 -32.84 0.65 8.29
CA ALA A 350 -31.78 -0.03 7.56
C ALA A 350 -32.35 -1.14 6.67
N ASN A 351 -31.89 -1.22 5.42
CA ASN A 351 -32.23 -2.29 4.48
C ASN A 351 -30.95 -2.92 3.95
N SER A 352 -30.89 -4.26 3.90
CA SER A 352 -29.69 -5.00 3.51
C SER A 352 -29.95 -5.97 2.36
N TRP A 353 -29.02 -6.04 1.41
CA TRP A 353 -29.04 -6.93 0.26
C TRP A 353 -27.71 -7.67 0.16
N ALA A 354 -27.73 -9.00 0.04
CA ALA A 354 -26.53 -9.79 -0.21
C ALA A 354 -26.41 -10.08 -1.70
N ILE A 355 -25.32 -9.66 -2.33
CA ILE A 355 -25.02 -9.91 -3.74
C ILE A 355 -24.00 -11.02 -3.83
N ARG A 356 -24.34 -12.02 -4.65
CA ARG A 356 -23.51 -13.20 -4.92
C ARG A 356 -23.48 -13.44 -6.42
N LEU A 357 -22.35 -13.88 -6.96
CA LEU A 357 -22.29 -14.24 -8.37
C LEU A 357 -23.01 -15.57 -8.61
N LYS A 358 -23.69 -15.66 -9.76
CA LYS A 358 -24.17 -16.96 -10.23
C LYS A 358 -22.96 -17.83 -10.58
N PRO A 359 -22.90 -19.08 -10.09
CA PRO A 359 -21.87 -20.02 -10.53
C PRO A 359 -21.96 -20.20 -12.05
N GLU A 360 -20.81 -20.20 -12.73
CA GLU A 360 -20.76 -20.51 -14.16
C GLU A 360 -21.25 -21.93 -14.37
N GLN A 361 -22.27 -22.08 -15.22
CA GLN A 361 -22.74 -23.39 -15.65
C GLN A 361 -21.70 -23.96 -16.63
N PRO A 362 -21.15 -25.16 -16.40
CA PRO A 362 -20.33 -25.84 -17.40
C PRO A 362 -21.25 -26.31 -18.54
N GLY A 363 -21.46 -25.46 -19.55
CA GLY A 363 -22.31 -25.81 -20.68
C GLY A 363 -22.87 -24.65 -21.48
N SER A 364 -22.00 -23.88 -22.15
CA SER A 364 -22.37 -23.20 -23.40
C SER A 364 -21.13 -22.83 -24.22
N TRP A 365 -20.32 -23.83 -24.56
CA TRP A 365 -19.44 -23.71 -25.72
C TRP A 365 -20.29 -23.92 -26.97
N SER A 366 -20.69 -22.82 -27.61
CA SER A 366 -21.14 -22.83 -29.00
C SER A 366 -20.12 -22.03 -29.83
N GLY A 367 -19.00 -22.67 -30.11
CA GLY A 367 -17.98 -22.23 -31.06
C GLY A 367 -17.54 -23.44 -31.89
N PRO A 368 -17.34 -23.30 -33.21
CA PRO A 368 -17.32 -24.43 -34.14
C PRO A 368 -16.11 -25.33 -33.91
N VAL A 369 -16.38 -26.63 -33.84
CA VAL A 369 -15.38 -27.70 -33.86
C VAL A 369 -14.73 -27.69 -35.24
N GLN A 370 -13.50 -27.19 -35.35
CA GLN A 370 -12.63 -27.54 -36.47
C GLN A 370 -12.17 -28.98 -36.27
N GLN A 371 -12.78 -29.89 -37.04
CA GLN A 371 -12.25 -31.24 -37.24
C GLN A 371 -10.87 -31.13 -37.89
N LEU A 372 -9.84 -31.52 -37.13
CA LEU A 372 -8.57 -31.98 -37.69
C LEU A 372 -8.86 -33.25 -38.49
N ARG A 373 -8.78 -33.15 -39.82
CA ARG A 373 -8.59 -34.33 -40.67
C ARG A 373 -7.13 -34.75 -40.54
N THR A 374 -6.98 -36.05 -40.28
CA THR A 374 -5.77 -36.87 -40.30
C THR A 374 -4.98 -36.75 -41.58
#